data_AF-A0A4V6YBF5-F1
#
_entry.id   AF-A0A4V6YBF5-F1
#
_cell.length_a   1.000
_cell.length_b   1.000
_cell.length_c   1.000
_cell.angle_alpha   90.00
_cell.angle_beta   90.00
_cell.angle_gamma   90.00
#
_symmetry.space_group_name_H-M   'P 1'
#
loop_
_entity.id
_entity.type
_entity.pdbx_description
1 polymer ?
#
loop_
_entity_poly.entity_id
_entity_poly.type
_entity_poly.pdbx_seq_one_letter_code
_entity_poly.pdbx_strand_id
1 'polypeptide(L)'
;MPDDIRDTAPNLEDVDYDELSEFFEKKGAVELISLLDSEGYRFDEIDDLLDVSRGYLNDRRDEAVHLRLIVPDQAYRDDSVRRVWTLTTLGHYLRQRMRHLGVTESHERLITARREYEDRKGDFLEWVDDPESIEAYAEDLRAGNQVHPKELPPKLQDLFRRVDDDRF
;
A
#
# COMPACT_ATOMS: atom_id res chain seq x y z
N MET A 1 23.55 17.98 -12.69
CA MET A 1 23.61 16.54 -13.01
C MET A 1 23.61 15.83 -11.68
N PRO A 2 22.60 15.03 -11.30
CA PRO A 2 22.76 14.21 -10.11
C PRO A 2 23.84 13.17 -10.42
N ASP A 3 24.75 13.00 -9.46
CA ASP A 3 25.86 12.06 -9.55
C ASP A 3 25.36 10.67 -9.95
N ASP A 4 26.19 9.96 -10.71
CA ASP A 4 26.02 8.57 -11.10
C ASP A 4 26.07 7.70 -9.83
N ILE A 5 24.94 7.64 -9.08
CA ILE A 5 24.78 6.78 -7.91
C ILE A 5 24.73 5.34 -8.43
N ARG A 6 25.91 4.77 -8.66
CA ARG A 6 26.04 3.36 -9.01
C ARG A 6 25.69 2.54 -7.78
N ASP A 7 24.62 1.76 -7.89
CA ASP A 7 24.31 0.75 -6.90
C ASP A 7 25.48 -0.23 -6.82
N THR A 8 26.28 -0.08 -5.77
CA THR A 8 27.45 -0.90 -5.48
C THR A 8 27.15 -1.59 -4.16
N ALA A 9 27.66 -2.81 -3.97
CA ALA A 9 27.45 -3.56 -2.72
C ALA A 9 27.72 -2.64 -1.50
N PRO A 10 26.76 -2.51 -0.57
CA PRO A 10 26.86 -1.53 0.49
C PRO A 10 28.03 -1.88 1.40
N ASN A 11 28.87 -0.88 1.71
CA ASN A 11 29.76 -1.00 2.84
C ASN A 11 28.91 -0.87 4.12
N LEU A 12 28.62 -1.99 4.77
CA LEU A 12 27.74 -2.02 5.94
C LEU A 12 28.31 -1.23 7.13
N GLU A 13 29.62 -0.99 7.15
CA GLU A 13 30.28 -0.17 8.18
C GLU A 13 29.96 1.32 8.05
N ASP A 14 29.51 1.77 6.87
CA ASP A 14 29.15 3.17 6.60
C ASP A 14 27.64 3.45 6.76
N VAL A 15 26.86 2.43 7.15
CA VAL A 15 25.41 2.59 7.36
C VAL A 15 25.17 3.23 8.71
N ASP A 16 24.51 4.39 8.72
CA ASP A 16 23.97 4.97 9.94
C ASP A 16 22.70 4.20 10.35
N TYR A 17 22.87 3.29 11.30
CA TYR A 17 21.78 2.43 11.76
C TYR A 17 20.74 3.16 12.61
N ASP A 18 21.11 4.27 13.26
CA ASP A 18 20.19 5.08 14.05
C ASP A 18 19.26 5.83 13.09
N GLU A 19 19.82 6.49 12.06
CA GLU A 19 19.02 7.18 11.04
C GLU A 19 18.15 6.20 10.23
N LEU A 20 18.66 5.00 9.94
CA LEU A 20 17.90 3.94 9.29
C LEU A 20 16.69 3.49 10.13
N SER A 21 16.88 3.34 11.45
CA SER A 21 15.80 2.98 12.37
C SER A 21 14.75 4.10 12.45
N GLU A 22 15.19 5.34 12.63
CA GLU A 22 14.31 6.51 12.66
C GLU A 22 13.50 6.65 11.37
N PHE A 23 14.09 6.33 10.22
CA PHE A 23 13.38 6.32 8.95
C PHE A 23 12.22 5.31 8.95
N PHE A 24 12.46 4.05 9.34
CA PHE A 24 11.42 3.02 9.32
C PHE A 24 10.32 3.21 10.37
N GLU A 25 10.55 4.02 11.40
CA GLU A 25 9.52 4.43 12.36
C GLU A 25 8.54 5.48 11.79
N LYS A 26 8.94 6.20 10.73
CA LYS A 26 8.09 7.22 10.10
C LYS A 26 6.96 6.59 9.27
N LYS A 27 5.79 7.21 9.34
CA LYS A 27 4.61 6.83 8.53
C LYS A 27 4.96 6.79 7.04
N GLY A 28 4.65 5.68 6.37
CA GLY A 28 4.84 5.49 4.94
C GLY A 28 6.22 4.97 4.53
N ALA A 29 7.21 4.89 5.43
CA ALA A 29 8.56 4.43 5.11
C ALA A 29 8.60 2.93 4.82
N VAL A 30 8.01 2.12 5.72
CA VAL A 30 7.88 0.67 5.54
C VAL A 30 7.08 0.37 4.27
N GLU A 31 5.97 1.07 4.08
CA GLU A 31 5.09 0.86 2.93
C GLU A 31 5.77 1.21 1.60
N LEU A 32 6.54 2.31 1.55
CA LEU A 32 7.32 2.70 0.38
C LEU A 32 8.31 1.58 -0.02
N ILE A 33 9.13 1.11 0.92
CA ILE A 33 10.13 0.06 0.62
C ILE A 33 9.45 -1.28 0.31
N SER A 34 8.32 -1.58 0.95
CA SER A 34 7.55 -2.79 0.68
C SER A 34 7.06 -2.85 -0.77
N LEU A 35 6.60 -1.72 -1.31
CA LEU A 35 6.02 -1.64 -2.65
C LEU A 35 7.06 -1.76 -3.75
N LEU A 36 8.27 -1.24 -3.55
CA LEU A 36 9.33 -1.30 -4.55
C LEU A 36 9.79 -2.75 -4.77
N ASP A 37 9.63 -3.27 -5.98
CA ASP A 37 10.19 -4.55 -6.40
C ASP A 37 11.35 -4.35 -7.39
N SER A 38 11.80 -5.46 -8.00
CA SER A 38 12.91 -5.45 -8.97
C SER A 38 12.58 -4.76 -10.30
N GLU A 39 11.31 -4.52 -10.62
CA GLU A 39 10.92 -3.80 -11.85
C GLU A 39 10.91 -2.28 -11.65
N GLY A 40 10.94 -1.82 -10.39
CA GLY A 40 10.82 -0.42 -10.03
C GLY A 40 9.40 0.11 -10.23
N TYR A 41 9.02 1.13 -9.47
CA TYR A 41 7.68 1.73 -9.58
C TYR A 41 7.76 3.20 -9.95
N ARG A 42 6.73 3.68 -10.65
CA ARG A 42 6.52 5.12 -10.74
C ARG A 42 6.04 5.65 -9.41
N PHE A 43 6.52 6.83 -9.08
CA PHE A 43 6.12 7.53 -7.87
C PHE A 43 4.60 7.77 -7.82
N ASP A 44 3.98 8.12 -8.95
CA ASP A 44 2.52 8.33 -9.04
C ASP A 44 1.74 7.01 -8.81
N GLU A 45 2.30 5.86 -9.19
CA GLU A 45 1.67 4.55 -8.96
C GLU A 45 1.75 4.14 -7.49
N ILE A 46 2.75 4.61 -6.76
CA ILE A 46 2.87 4.39 -5.30
C ILE A 46 1.93 5.32 -4.53
N ASP A 47 1.78 6.57 -4.98
CA ASP A 47 0.91 7.57 -4.34
C ASP A 47 -0.53 7.05 -4.21
N ASP A 48 -1.05 6.39 -5.24
CA ASP A 48 -2.40 5.82 -5.24
C ASP A 48 -2.56 4.60 -4.32
N LEU A 49 -1.46 3.98 -3.88
CA LEU A 49 -1.46 2.78 -3.02
C LEU A 49 -1.30 3.09 -1.54
N LEU A 50 -0.81 4.28 -1.21
CA LEU A 50 -0.47 4.65 0.14
C LEU A 50 -1.47 5.64 0.74
N ASP A 51 -1.89 5.37 1.97
CA ASP A 51 -2.74 6.27 2.76
C ASP A 51 -1.92 7.38 3.45
N VAL A 52 -1.12 8.07 2.65
CA VAL A 52 -0.35 9.26 3.02
C VAL A 52 -0.52 10.31 1.94
N SER A 53 -0.38 11.58 2.29
CA SER A 53 -0.40 12.60 1.25
C SER A 53 0.87 12.53 0.40
N ARG A 54 0.77 12.95 -0.86
CA ARG A 54 1.89 13.06 -1.79
C ARG A 54 3.08 13.83 -1.23
N GLY A 55 2.84 14.83 -0.38
CA GLY A 55 3.89 15.58 0.33
C GLY A 55 4.72 14.69 1.25
N TYR A 56 4.05 13.90 2.11
CA TYR A 56 4.72 12.95 2.99
C TYR A 56 5.48 11.88 2.21
N LEU A 57 4.92 11.41 1.09
CA LEU A 57 5.58 10.41 0.26
C LEU A 57 6.86 10.96 -0.41
N ASN A 58 6.86 12.23 -0.82
CA ASN A 58 8.06 12.88 -1.36
C ASN A 58 9.15 12.95 -0.29
N ASP A 59 8.79 13.33 0.94
CA ASP A 59 9.74 13.36 2.05
C ASP A 59 10.33 11.96 2.32
N ARG A 60 9.50 10.91 2.34
CA ARG A 60 9.99 9.52 2.53
C ARG A 60 10.89 9.06 1.39
N ARG A 61 10.59 9.45 0.15
CA ARG A 61 11.45 9.15 -1.00
C ARG A 61 12.80 9.83 -0.87
N ASP A 62 12.81 11.11 -0.55
CA ASP A 62 14.05 11.88 -0.48
C ASP A 62 14.93 11.39 0.69
N GLU A 63 14.32 11.01 1.82
CA GLU A 63 15.01 10.31 2.93
C GLU A 63 15.53 8.93 2.51
N ALA A 64 14.74 8.13 1.78
CA ALA A 64 15.18 6.82 1.29
C ALA A 64 16.35 6.93 0.29
N VAL A 65 16.39 7.99 -0.52
CA VAL A 65 17.53 8.30 -1.40
C VAL A 65 18.75 8.69 -0.55
N HIS A 66 18.56 9.53 0.47
CA HIS A 66 19.63 9.94 1.38
C HIS A 66 20.30 8.72 2.06
N LEU A 67 19.48 7.80 2.56
CA LEU A 67 19.90 6.53 3.15
C LEU A 67 20.36 5.48 2.13
N ARG A 68 20.40 5.84 0.84
CA ARG A 68 20.80 4.96 -0.27
C ARG A 68 20.02 3.64 -0.28
N LEU A 69 18.73 3.68 0.04
CA LEU A 69 17.82 2.54 -0.04
C LEU A 69 17.20 2.42 -1.44
N ILE A 70 17.05 3.56 -2.13
CA ILE A 70 16.47 3.64 -3.46
C ILE A 70 17.28 4.58 -4.35
N VAL A 71 17.22 4.34 -5.66
CA VAL A 71 17.85 5.17 -6.69
C VAL A 71 16.91 5.37 -7.88
N PRO A 72 17.03 6.48 -8.62
CA PRO A 72 16.27 6.67 -9.84
C PRO A 72 16.83 5.75 -10.93
N ASP A 73 15.95 5.10 -11.66
CA ASP A 73 16.29 4.21 -12.78
C ASP A 73 15.38 4.46 -13.99
N GLN A 74 15.68 3.80 -15.12
CA GLN A 74 14.89 3.84 -16.34
C GLN A 74 14.33 2.46 -16.64
N ALA A 75 13.01 2.34 -16.60
CA ALA A 75 12.32 1.13 -17.03
C ALA A 75 11.84 1.29 -18.49
N TYR A 76 12.03 0.24 -19.28
CA TYR A 76 11.48 0.14 -20.63
C TYR A 76 10.14 -0.60 -20.57
N ARG A 77 9.03 0.09 -20.84
CA ARG A 77 7.69 -0.52 -20.90
C ARG A 77 6.91 0.07 -22.08
N ASP A 78 6.30 -0.79 -22.88
CA ASP A 78 5.45 -0.42 -24.03
C ASP A 78 6.11 0.60 -24.99
N ASP A 79 7.32 0.30 -25.45
CA ASP A 79 8.13 1.17 -26.33
C ASP A 79 8.42 2.58 -25.78
N SER A 80 8.22 2.79 -24.47
CA SER A 80 8.49 4.05 -23.78
C SER A 80 9.51 3.87 -22.65
N VAL A 81 10.50 4.75 -22.61
CA VAL A 81 11.42 4.88 -21.47
C VAL A 81 10.74 5.71 -20.40
N ARG A 82 10.64 5.19 -19.18
CA ARG A 82 10.04 5.89 -18.05
C ARG A 82 11.00 5.93 -16.88
N ARG A 83 10.97 7.05 -16.15
CA ARG A 83 11.71 7.18 -14.88
C ARG A 83 10.95 6.44 -13.79
N VAL A 84 11.66 5.54 -13.10
CA VAL A 84 11.17 4.77 -11.97
C VAL A 84 12.11 4.92 -10.79
N TRP A 85 11.67 4.49 -9.62
CA TRP A 85 12.53 4.29 -8.46
C TRP A 85 12.71 2.80 -8.24
N THR A 86 13.96 2.39 -8.04
CA THR A 86 14.31 0.99 -7.75
C THR A 86 15.11 0.90 -6.45
N LEU A 87 15.14 -0.28 -5.86
CA LEU A 87 15.92 -0.55 -4.66
C LEU A 87 17.40 -0.61 -5.00
N THR A 88 18.23 -0.08 -4.10
CA THR A 88 19.65 -0.42 -4.07
C THR A 88 19.85 -1.83 -3.52
N THR A 89 21.09 -2.32 -3.52
CA THR A 89 21.45 -3.58 -2.88
C THR A 89 21.09 -3.59 -1.39
N LEU A 90 21.29 -2.47 -0.67
CA LEU A 90 20.87 -2.34 0.74
C LEU A 90 19.33 -2.38 0.87
N GLY A 91 18.62 -1.64 0.02
CA GLY A 91 17.16 -1.67 -0.04
C GLY A 91 16.62 -3.08 -0.29
N HIS A 92 17.27 -3.84 -1.17
CA HIS A 92 16.93 -5.24 -1.44
C HIS A 92 17.12 -6.15 -0.23
N TYR A 93 18.22 -6.01 0.52
CA TYR A 93 18.42 -6.78 1.76
C TYR A 93 17.34 -6.51 2.79
N LEU A 94 17.00 -5.24 3.01
CA LEU A 94 15.96 -4.84 3.95
C LEU A 94 14.58 -5.33 3.52
N ARG A 95 14.22 -5.15 2.24
CA ARG A 95 12.96 -5.68 1.71
C ARG A 95 12.89 -7.20 1.78
N GLN A 96 14.00 -7.90 1.51
CA GLN A 96 14.06 -9.34 1.67
C GLN A 96 13.79 -9.73 3.14
N ARG A 97 14.35 -8.98 4.10
CA ARG A 97 14.04 -9.19 5.52
C ARG A 97 12.56 -8.93 5.84
N MET A 98 11.97 -7.88 5.28
CA MET A 98 10.53 -7.58 5.40
C MET A 98 9.67 -8.75 4.92
N ARG A 99 10.02 -9.35 3.78
CA ARG A 99 9.34 -10.54 3.24
C ARG A 99 9.46 -11.75 4.16
N HIS A 100 10.64 -12.01 4.72
CA HIS A 100 10.81 -13.11 5.69
C HIS A 100 9.98 -12.92 6.96
N LEU A 101 9.69 -11.67 7.33
CA LEU A 101 8.83 -11.33 8.47
C LEU A 101 7.34 -11.26 8.11
N GLY A 102 6.96 -11.44 6.84
CA GLY A 102 5.57 -11.34 6.38
C GLY A 102 5.04 -9.91 6.28
N VAL A 103 5.90 -8.89 6.34
CA VAL A 103 5.50 -7.47 6.29
C VAL A 103 4.98 -7.11 4.90
N THR A 104 5.63 -7.59 3.85
CA THR A 104 5.21 -7.32 2.46
C THR A 104 3.83 -7.88 2.17
N GLU A 105 3.54 -9.09 2.64
CA GLU A 105 2.26 -9.79 2.47
C GLU A 105 1.16 -9.11 3.30
N SER A 106 1.48 -8.68 4.53
CA SER A 106 0.55 -7.94 5.38
C SER A 106 0.19 -6.59 4.77
N HIS A 107 1.17 -5.90 4.17
CA HIS A 107 0.95 -4.65 3.48
C HIS A 107 0.08 -4.84 2.22
N GLU A 108 0.30 -5.89 1.44
CA GLU A 108 -0.55 -6.21 0.28
C GLU A 108 -2.01 -6.43 0.70
N ARG A 109 -2.26 -7.19 1.78
CA ARG A 109 -3.61 -7.36 2.34
C ARG A 109 -4.24 -6.04 2.78
N LEU A 110 -3.45 -5.14 3.38
CA LEU A 110 -3.92 -3.82 3.79
C LEU A 110 -4.36 -2.99 2.57
N ILE A 111 -3.58 -3.01 1.49
CA ILE A 111 -3.94 -2.32 0.23
C ILE A 111 -5.24 -2.89 -0.34
N THR A 112 -5.38 -4.23 -0.40
CA THR A 112 -6.60 -4.87 -0.88
C THR A 112 -7.82 -4.50 -0.03
N ALA A 113 -7.69 -4.55 1.29
CA ALA A 113 -8.77 -4.21 2.21
C ALA A 113 -9.19 -2.73 2.09
N ARG A 114 -8.22 -1.82 1.87
CA ARG A 114 -8.51 -0.40 1.63
C ARG A 114 -9.29 -0.18 0.34
N ARG A 115 -8.90 -0.84 -0.75
CA ARG A 115 -9.63 -0.75 -2.03
C ARG A 115 -11.06 -1.25 -1.88
N GLU A 116 -11.24 -2.40 -1.26
CA GLU A 116 -12.58 -2.96 -1.01
C GLU A 116 -13.43 -2.05 -0.13
N TYR A 117 -12.83 -1.39 0.86
CA TYR A 117 -13.54 -0.39 1.68
C TYR A 117 -13.98 0.82 0.84
N GLU A 118 -13.10 1.39 0.03
CA GLU A 118 -13.43 2.55 -0.81
C GLU A 118 -14.50 2.20 -1.86
N ASP A 119 -14.46 1.00 -2.45
CA ASP A 119 -15.51 0.52 -3.37
C ASP A 119 -16.87 0.45 -2.66
N ARG A 120 -16.95 -0.23 -1.51
CA ARG A 120 -18.20 -0.34 -0.72
C ARG A 120 -18.70 1.01 -0.22
N LYS A 121 -17.78 1.90 0.11
CA LYS A 121 -18.10 3.29 0.49
C LYS A 121 -18.67 4.04 -0.71
N GLY A 122 -18.13 3.83 -1.91
CA GLY A 122 -18.70 4.33 -3.17
C GLY A 122 -20.14 3.88 -3.36
N ASP A 123 -20.39 2.56 -3.27
CA ASP A 123 -21.74 1.99 -3.36
C ASP A 123 -22.70 2.61 -2.32
N PHE A 124 -22.22 2.81 -1.09
CA PHE A 124 -23.00 3.44 -0.03
C PHE A 124 -23.31 4.91 -0.34
N LEU A 125 -22.34 5.67 -0.86
CA LEU A 125 -22.56 7.07 -1.23
C LEU A 125 -23.54 7.20 -2.41
N GLU A 126 -23.46 6.30 -3.41
CA GLU A 126 -24.43 6.23 -4.50
C GLU A 126 -25.84 5.95 -3.97
N TRP A 127 -25.98 5.03 -3.02
CA TRP A 127 -27.27 4.76 -2.36
C TRP A 127 -27.79 5.98 -1.57
N VAL A 128 -26.91 6.71 -0.87
CA VAL A 128 -27.30 7.94 -0.14
C VAL A 128 -27.77 9.04 -1.09
N ASP A 129 -27.21 9.10 -2.29
CA ASP A 129 -27.59 10.10 -3.30
C ASP A 129 -28.92 9.77 -4.02
N ASP A 130 -29.55 8.62 -3.71
CA ASP A 130 -30.88 8.23 -4.20
C ASP A 130 -31.95 8.21 -3.07
N PRO A 131 -32.76 9.28 -2.95
CA PRO A 131 -33.81 9.37 -1.94
C PRO A 131 -34.85 8.24 -1.99
N GLU A 132 -35.19 7.74 -3.18
CA GLU A 132 -36.18 6.67 -3.34
C GLU A 132 -35.65 5.35 -2.75
N SER A 133 -34.37 5.05 -2.95
CA SER A 133 -33.69 3.91 -2.35
C SER A 133 -33.59 4.00 -0.81
N ILE A 134 -33.45 5.21 -0.26
CA ILE A 134 -33.47 5.43 1.19
C ILE A 134 -34.87 5.16 1.76
N GLU A 135 -35.91 5.70 1.12
CA GLU A 135 -37.29 5.51 1.54
C GLU A 135 -37.69 4.04 1.49
N ALA A 136 -37.36 3.33 0.40
CA ALA A 136 -37.61 1.90 0.25
C ALA A 136 -36.92 1.07 1.36
N TYR A 137 -35.64 1.36 1.65
CA TYR A 137 -34.91 0.68 2.72
C TYR A 137 -35.51 0.95 4.11
N ALA A 138 -35.98 2.18 4.36
CA ALA A 138 -36.65 2.53 5.61
C ALA A 138 -38.01 1.82 5.77
N GLU A 139 -38.75 1.63 4.68
CA GLU A 139 -39.99 0.86 4.66
C GLU A 139 -39.73 -0.63 4.93
N ASP A 140 -38.72 -1.22 4.28
CA ASP A 140 -38.30 -2.61 4.53
C ASP A 140 -37.88 -2.85 5.98
N LEU A 141 -37.12 -1.91 6.58
CA LEU A 141 -36.76 -1.94 8.00
C LEU A 141 -37.98 -1.91 8.91
N ARG A 142 -38.97 -1.05 8.62
CA ARG A 142 -40.22 -0.97 9.40
C ARG A 142 -41.09 -2.22 9.24
N ALA A 143 -41.04 -2.86 8.07
CA ALA A 143 -41.76 -4.09 7.77
C ALA A 143 -41.12 -5.34 8.43
N GLY A 144 -39.89 -5.24 8.94
CA GLY A 144 -39.17 -6.37 9.55
C GLY A 144 -38.63 -7.37 8.52
N ASN A 145 -38.48 -6.98 7.25
CA ASN A 145 -37.97 -7.81 6.15
C ASN A 145 -36.44 -7.95 6.16
N GLN A 146 -35.85 -8.07 7.34
CA GLN A 146 -34.39 -8.03 7.48
C GLN A 146 -33.74 -9.28 6.89
N VAL A 147 -32.85 -9.12 5.89
CA VAL A 147 -31.79 -10.12 5.64
C VAL A 147 -30.64 -9.76 6.58
N HIS A 148 -30.53 -10.47 7.69
CA HIS A 148 -29.45 -10.25 8.65
C HIS A 148 -28.10 -10.62 7.98
N PRO A 149 -26.95 -10.01 8.31
CA PRO A 149 -25.63 -10.41 7.77
C PRO A 149 -25.29 -11.90 7.88
N LYS A 150 -25.95 -12.64 8.79
CA LYS A 150 -25.86 -14.10 8.93
C LYS A 150 -26.62 -14.90 7.87
N GLU A 151 -27.32 -14.22 6.97
CA GLU A 151 -28.11 -14.77 5.86
C GLU A 151 -27.56 -14.36 4.49
N LEU A 152 -26.41 -13.68 4.47
CA LEU A 152 -25.67 -13.42 3.22
C LEU A 152 -25.42 -14.74 2.48
N PRO A 153 -25.32 -14.74 1.13
CA PRO A 153 -24.86 -15.91 0.40
C PRO A 153 -23.56 -16.46 1.00
N PRO A 154 -23.35 -17.80 1.07
CA PRO A 154 -22.21 -18.41 1.76
C PRO A 154 -20.85 -17.80 1.39
N LYS A 155 -20.70 -17.38 0.13
CA LYS A 155 -19.50 -16.70 -0.38
C LYS A 155 -19.17 -15.38 0.33
N LEU A 156 -20.17 -14.61 0.74
CA LEU A 156 -20.00 -13.35 1.46
C LEU A 156 -19.86 -13.59 2.98
N GLN A 157 -20.49 -14.64 3.52
CA GLN A 157 -20.26 -15.04 4.91
C GLN A 157 -18.82 -15.50 5.17
N ASP A 158 -18.24 -16.26 4.24
CA ASP A 158 -16.85 -16.71 4.33
C ASP A 158 -15.85 -15.55 4.23
N LEU A 159 -16.21 -14.47 3.54
CA LEU A 159 -15.41 -13.25 3.46
C LEU A 159 -15.32 -12.55 4.82
N PHE A 160 -16.46 -12.37 5.51
CA PHE A 160 -16.50 -11.75 6.84
C PHE A 160 -15.88 -12.65 7.92
N ARG A 161 -16.09 -13.97 7.86
CA ARG A 161 -15.49 -14.91 8.81
C ARG A 161 -13.96 -14.93 8.74
N ARG A 162 -13.38 -14.85 7.54
CA ARG A 162 -11.92 -14.77 7.35
C ARG A 162 -11.30 -13.50 7.93
N VAL A 163 -12.03 -12.38 7.86
CA VAL A 163 -11.57 -11.11 8.45
C VAL A 163 -11.57 -11.15 9.98
N ASP A 164 -12.49 -11.89 10.59
CA ASP A 164 -12.58 -12.06 12.04
C ASP A 164 -11.62 -13.14 12.59
N ASP A 165 -11.36 -14.21 11.84
CA ASP A 165 -10.44 -15.30 12.24
C ASP A 165 -8.96 -14.87 12.17
N ASP A 166 -8.59 -13.89 11.33
CA ASP A 166 -7.23 -13.31 11.26
C ASP A 166 -6.92 -12.33 12.42
N ARG A 167 -7.83 -12.17 13.40
CA ARG A 167 -7.67 -11.29 14.58
C ARG A 167 -7.35 -12.02 15.90
N PHE A 168 -7.06 -13.32 15.89
CA PHE A 168 -6.67 -14.07 17.10
C PHE A 168 -5.45 -14.99 16.89
#